data_AF-A0A0E2AZI1-F1
#
_entry.id   AF-A0A0E2AZI1-F1
#
_cell.length_a   1.000
_cell.length_b   1.000
_cell.length_c   1.000
_cell.angle_alpha   90.00
_cell.angle_beta   90.00
_cell.angle_gamma   90.00
#
_symmetry.space_group_name_H-M   'P 1'
#
loop_
_entity.id
_entity.type
_entity.pdbx_description
1 polymer ?
#
loop_
_entity_poly.entity_id
_entity_poly.type
_entity_poly.pdbx_seq_one_letter_code
_entity_poly.pdbx_strand_id
1 'polypeptide(L)'
;MTEAWIRRLYDIARSTTRQTQHSGICGACLLQTFQMLAELQEYHSQGPLSAGGYFFDTAPNTDPFISFRQRYPHLDNTLRDAINIFGPSYNTTWYLTLAYALTMLPQYEWTLSNTFNTRSEILSYISSLINSPPGSIWLGILRWRLPDGTFIGHSVPILRISQGLVVIPTNVSSSRTLENFRQSLIPSADPNHIITNLERPNVTLTRFTTIELGGLYQNTFDFLISNNNCTGEGGDRRGTGNYPSSTSVNQCSGDARCALPLW
;
A
#
# COMPACT_ATOMS: atom_id res chain seq x y z
N MET A 1 -17.85 5.70 -2.87
CA MET A 1 -16.71 5.94 -3.79
C MET A 1 -17.23 6.70 -5.00
N THR A 2 -16.55 7.77 -5.42
CA THR A 2 -17.03 8.65 -6.51
C THR A 2 -16.60 8.15 -7.89
N GLU A 3 -17.24 8.64 -8.96
CA GLU A 3 -16.85 8.32 -10.35
C GLU A 3 -15.39 8.62 -10.68
N ALA A 4 -14.87 9.74 -10.17
CA ALA A 4 -13.47 10.11 -10.36
C ALA A 4 -12.54 9.06 -9.74
N TRP A 5 -12.83 8.63 -8.50
CA TRP A 5 -12.05 7.59 -7.83
C TRP A 5 -12.10 6.25 -8.56
N ILE A 6 -13.27 5.85 -9.06
CA ILE A 6 -13.44 4.60 -9.82
C ILE A 6 -12.56 4.60 -11.07
N ARG A 7 -12.54 5.72 -11.82
CA ARG A 7 -11.65 5.89 -12.98
C ARG A 7 -10.18 5.86 -12.59
N ARG A 8 -9.79 6.58 -11.53
CA ARG A 8 -8.41 6.61 -11.05
C ARG A 8 -7.90 5.23 -10.67
N LEU A 9 -8.65 4.49 -9.86
CA LEU A 9 -8.29 3.14 -9.44
C LEU A 9 -8.21 2.19 -10.65
N TYR A 10 -9.08 2.36 -11.64
CA TYR A 10 -9.02 1.59 -12.88
C TYR A 10 -7.75 1.87 -13.70
N ASP A 11 -7.35 3.14 -13.81
CA ASP A 11 -6.14 3.54 -14.53
C ASP A 11 -4.88 3.00 -13.83
N ILE A 12 -4.83 3.06 -12.50
CA ILE A 12 -3.76 2.44 -11.70
C ILE A 12 -3.72 0.93 -11.94
N ALA A 13 -4.88 0.25 -11.86
CA ALA A 13 -4.97 -1.20 -12.03
C ALA A 13 -4.51 -1.68 -13.42
N ARG A 14 -4.67 -0.83 -14.44
CA ARG A 14 -4.26 -1.07 -15.83
C ARG A 14 -2.84 -0.59 -16.16
N SER A 15 -2.14 0.01 -15.21
CA SER A 15 -0.72 0.35 -15.35
C SER A 15 0.13 -0.90 -15.18
N THR A 16 0.11 -1.75 -16.19
CA THR A 16 0.80 -3.05 -16.25
C THR A 16 0.96 -3.49 -17.71
N THR A 17 1.97 -4.30 -18.01
CA THR A 17 2.14 -5.03 -19.27
C THR A 17 2.19 -6.55 -19.03
N ARG A 18 2.12 -7.35 -20.10
CA ARG A 18 2.29 -8.82 -20.00
C ARG A 18 3.67 -9.24 -19.49
N GLN A 19 4.68 -8.38 -19.64
CA GLN A 19 6.08 -8.62 -19.27
C GLN A 19 6.52 -7.72 -18.11
N THR A 20 5.56 -7.28 -17.27
CA THR A 20 5.88 -6.34 -16.19
C THR A 20 6.98 -6.88 -15.33
N GLN A 21 8.01 -6.07 -15.17
CA GLN A 21 9.13 -6.37 -14.29
C GLN A 21 8.65 -6.37 -12.84
N HIS A 22 9.51 -6.83 -11.94
CA HIS A 22 9.26 -6.79 -10.50
C HIS A 22 10.44 -6.14 -9.79
N SER A 23 10.18 -5.68 -8.58
CA SER A 23 11.21 -5.29 -7.62
C SER A 23 11.16 -6.27 -6.46
N GLY A 24 12.26 -7.00 -6.26
CA GLY A 24 12.34 -8.14 -5.33
C GLY A 24 11.31 -9.24 -5.63
N ILE A 25 10.52 -9.67 -4.64
CA ILE A 25 9.68 -10.87 -4.77
C ILE A 25 8.27 -10.60 -5.32
N CYS A 26 7.87 -9.34 -5.49
CA CYS A 26 6.49 -8.98 -5.83
C CYS A 26 6.40 -8.08 -7.08
N GLY A 27 5.41 -8.36 -7.93
CA GLY A 27 5.20 -7.67 -9.21
C GLY A 27 4.16 -6.55 -9.16
N ALA A 28 3.60 -6.22 -10.33
CA ALA A 28 2.72 -5.06 -10.54
C ALA A 28 1.58 -4.92 -9.53
N CYS A 29 0.93 -6.03 -9.17
CA CYS A 29 -0.22 -6.01 -8.25
C CYS A 29 0.11 -5.37 -6.90
N LEU A 30 1.32 -5.59 -6.37
CA LEU A 30 1.73 -5.04 -5.07
C LEU A 30 2.07 -3.57 -5.17
N LEU A 31 2.84 -3.18 -6.19
CA LEU A 31 3.16 -1.76 -6.43
C LEU A 31 1.89 -0.93 -6.67
N GLN A 32 0.93 -1.47 -7.44
CA GLN A 32 -0.38 -0.85 -7.63
C GLN A 32 -1.19 -0.81 -6.34
N THR A 33 -1.12 -1.84 -5.49
CA THR A 33 -1.79 -1.81 -4.17
C THR A 33 -1.25 -0.64 -3.35
N PHE A 34 0.07 -0.47 -3.26
CA PHE A 34 0.67 0.67 -2.54
C PHE A 34 0.29 2.02 -3.16
N GLN A 35 0.27 2.13 -4.49
CA GLN A 35 -0.19 3.33 -5.19
C GLN A 35 -1.62 3.73 -4.80
N MET A 36 -2.54 2.75 -4.79
CA MET A 36 -3.92 2.97 -4.39
C MET A 36 -4.05 3.32 -2.91
N LEU A 37 -3.34 2.61 -2.02
CA LEU A 37 -3.37 2.87 -0.58
C LEU A 37 -2.85 4.27 -0.26
N ALA A 38 -1.72 4.67 -0.84
CA ALA A 38 -1.14 5.98 -0.63
C ALA A 38 -2.06 7.10 -1.12
N GLU A 39 -2.63 6.96 -2.32
CA GLU A 39 -3.54 7.97 -2.84
C GLU A 39 -4.85 8.06 -2.07
N LEU A 40 -5.42 6.92 -1.66
CA LEU A 40 -6.65 6.91 -0.87
C LEU A 40 -6.41 7.55 0.50
N GLN A 41 -5.28 7.30 1.16
CA GLN A 41 -4.98 7.96 2.42
C GLN A 41 -4.78 9.46 2.26
N GLU A 42 -3.93 9.88 1.31
CA GLU A 42 -3.52 11.27 1.16
C GLU A 42 -4.64 12.16 0.59
N TYR A 43 -5.42 11.64 -0.37
CA TYR A 43 -6.32 12.46 -1.19
C TYR A 43 -7.80 12.13 -1.06
N HIS A 44 -8.23 11.25 -0.13
CA HIS A 44 -9.65 10.86 0.00
C HIS A 44 -10.62 12.05 0.07
N SER A 45 -10.23 13.15 0.72
CA SER A 45 -11.04 14.36 0.92
C SER A 45 -10.98 15.35 -0.25
N GLN A 46 -9.92 15.31 -1.07
CA GLN A 46 -9.67 16.28 -2.15
C GLN A 46 -10.05 15.72 -3.53
N GLY A 47 -10.21 14.39 -3.64
CA GLY A 47 -10.41 13.69 -4.90
C GLY A 47 -9.11 13.14 -5.47
N PRO A 48 -9.18 12.24 -6.46
CA PRO A 48 -8.00 11.56 -7.00
C PRO A 48 -7.09 12.50 -7.79
N LEU A 49 -5.81 12.11 -7.89
CA LEU A 49 -4.85 12.75 -8.78
C LEU A 49 -5.34 12.67 -10.24
N SER A 50 -5.23 13.77 -10.99
CA SER A 50 -5.57 13.84 -12.41
C SER A 50 -4.48 13.31 -13.33
N ALA A 51 -3.22 13.29 -12.88
CA ALA A 51 -2.06 12.83 -13.62
C ALA A 51 -0.95 12.30 -12.68
N GLY A 52 0.04 11.60 -13.25
CA GLY A 52 1.18 11.07 -12.50
C GLY A 52 0.76 10.01 -11.48
N GLY A 53 1.37 10.05 -10.29
CA GLY A 53 1.01 9.21 -9.15
C GLY A 53 1.98 9.38 -7.99
N TYR A 54 1.61 8.81 -6.85
CA TYR A 54 2.41 8.78 -5.61
C TYR A 54 3.77 8.06 -5.80
N PHE A 55 3.76 6.78 -6.20
CA PHE A 55 4.96 5.97 -6.40
C PHE A 55 5.39 5.87 -7.86
N PHE A 56 4.42 5.79 -8.78
CA PHE A 56 4.70 5.67 -10.21
C PHE A 56 3.71 6.49 -11.03
N ASP A 57 4.11 6.84 -12.24
CA ASP A 57 3.23 7.56 -13.16
C ASP A 57 2.18 6.61 -13.73
N THR A 58 0.93 6.86 -13.37
CA THR A 58 -0.21 6.03 -13.79
C THR A 58 -0.43 6.18 -15.29
N ALA A 59 -0.30 5.08 -16.01
CA ALA A 59 -0.43 5.04 -17.46
C ALA A 59 -0.90 3.64 -17.89
N PRO A 60 -2.06 3.51 -18.59
CA PRO A 60 -2.54 2.22 -19.06
C PRO A 60 -1.52 1.50 -19.95
N ASN A 61 -1.43 0.18 -19.80
CA ASN A 61 -0.55 -0.69 -20.59
C ASN A 61 0.94 -0.32 -20.52
N THR A 62 1.37 0.29 -19.41
CA THR A 62 2.76 0.70 -19.17
C THR A 62 3.31 0.00 -17.95
N ASP A 63 4.57 -0.42 -17.97
CA ASP A 63 5.21 -1.04 -16.81
C ASP A 63 5.43 0.01 -15.71
N PRO A 64 4.77 -0.11 -14.54
CA PRO A 64 4.85 0.88 -13.48
C PRO A 64 6.24 0.91 -12.82
N PHE A 65 7.04 -0.16 -12.95
CA PHE A 65 8.38 -0.19 -12.38
C PHE A 65 9.37 0.69 -13.14
N ILE A 66 9.09 1.10 -14.38
CA ILE A 66 9.96 2.00 -15.13
C ILE A 66 9.98 3.37 -14.43
N SER A 67 8.82 3.99 -14.25
CA SER A 67 8.72 5.29 -13.59
C SER A 67 9.01 5.21 -12.09
N PHE A 68 8.62 4.12 -11.42
CA PHE A 68 8.98 3.89 -10.01
C PHE A 68 10.49 3.94 -9.78
N ARG A 69 11.29 3.22 -10.60
CA ARG A 69 12.76 3.20 -10.50
C ARG A 69 13.40 4.53 -10.82
N GLN A 70 12.86 5.25 -11.80
CA GLN A 70 13.34 6.57 -12.16
C GLN A 70 13.13 7.59 -11.03
N ARG A 71 11.98 7.49 -10.33
CA ARG A 71 11.60 8.43 -9.26
C ARG A 71 12.21 8.07 -7.90
N TYR A 72 12.32 6.77 -7.59
CA TYR A 72 12.74 6.28 -6.28
C TYR A 72 13.78 5.15 -6.39
N PRO A 73 14.97 5.40 -6.96
CA PRO A 73 15.98 4.37 -7.21
C PRO A 73 16.49 3.71 -5.92
N HIS A 74 16.64 4.48 -4.83
CA HIS A 74 17.06 3.92 -3.54
C HIS A 74 15.98 3.02 -2.94
N LEU A 75 14.71 3.41 -3.05
CA LEU A 75 13.59 2.61 -2.59
C LEU A 75 13.50 1.29 -3.37
N ASP A 76 13.66 1.32 -4.70
CA ASP A 76 13.73 0.11 -5.53
C ASP A 76 14.87 -0.81 -5.09
N ASN A 77 16.06 -0.27 -4.83
CA ASN A 77 17.19 -1.05 -4.34
C ASN A 77 16.89 -1.70 -2.98
N THR A 78 16.27 -0.98 -2.05
CA THR A 78 15.85 -1.52 -0.75
C THR A 78 14.84 -2.66 -0.91
N LEU A 79 13.87 -2.53 -1.82
CA LEU A 79 12.88 -3.60 -2.06
C LEU A 79 13.51 -4.84 -2.71
N ARG A 80 14.47 -4.66 -3.63
CA ARG A 80 15.24 -5.76 -4.23
C ARG A 80 16.06 -6.51 -3.20
N ASP A 81 16.64 -5.78 -2.23
CA ASP A 81 17.55 -6.33 -1.21
C ASP A 81 16.85 -6.66 0.12
N ALA A 82 15.51 -6.56 0.17
CA ALA A 82 14.75 -6.68 1.40
C ALA A 82 15.03 -7.97 2.20
N ILE A 83 15.26 -9.10 1.54
CA ILE A 83 15.58 -10.37 2.24
C ILE A 83 16.89 -10.23 3.03
N ASN A 84 17.89 -9.55 2.47
CA ASN A 84 19.18 -9.36 3.14
C ASN A 84 19.09 -8.29 4.24
N ILE A 85 18.30 -7.24 4.00
CA ILE A 85 18.12 -6.12 4.95
C ILE A 85 17.32 -6.55 6.19
N PHE A 86 16.16 -7.20 6.00
CA PHE A 86 15.28 -7.61 7.09
C PHE A 86 15.67 -8.97 7.68
N GLY A 87 16.58 -9.69 7.02
CA GLY A 87 17.17 -10.93 7.49
C GLY A 87 16.31 -12.18 7.27
N PRO A 88 16.84 -13.36 7.63
CA PRO A 88 16.26 -14.66 7.29
C PRO A 88 14.91 -14.94 7.96
N SER A 89 14.55 -14.19 9.00
CA SER A 89 13.22 -14.29 9.64
C SER A 89 12.09 -13.79 8.73
N TYR A 90 12.40 -12.94 7.75
CA TYR A 90 11.48 -12.46 6.71
C TYR A 90 11.60 -13.33 5.45
N ASN A 91 11.47 -14.66 5.60
CA ASN A 91 11.64 -15.60 4.48
C ASN A 91 10.32 -16.07 3.84
N THR A 92 9.18 -15.64 4.37
CA THR A 92 7.87 -15.95 3.79
C THR A 92 7.30 -14.74 3.05
N THR A 93 6.44 -14.99 2.07
CA THR A 93 5.85 -13.93 1.24
C THR A 93 5.13 -12.87 2.08
N TRP A 94 4.45 -13.24 3.17
CA TRP A 94 3.70 -12.28 3.99
C TRP A 94 4.60 -11.42 4.88
N TYR A 95 5.67 -11.98 5.46
CA TYR A 95 6.64 -11.15 6.19
C TYR A 95 7.38 -10.21 5.24
N LEU A 96 7.80 -10.68 4.06
CA LEU A 96 8.40 -9.80 3.06
C LEU A 96 7.44 -8.70 2.59
N THR A 97 6.16 -9.02 2.44
CA THR A 97 5.15 -8.00 2.12
C THR A 97 4.98 -6.98 3.25
N LEU A 98 5.07 -7.40 4.52
CA LEU A 98 5.10 -6.48 5.67
C LEU A 98 6.34 -5.57 5.63
N ALA A 99 7.51 -6.12 5.35
CA ALA A 99 8.73 -5.34 5.16
C ALA A 99 8.58 -4.30 4.03
N TYR A 100 7.91 -4.68 2.93
CA TYR A 100 7.61 -3.75 1.84
C TYR A 100 6.64 -2.66 2.27
N ALA A 101 5.62 -3.01 3.06
CA ALA A 101 4.67 -2.03 3.59
C ALA A 101 5.34 -0.99 4.49
N LEU A 102 6.19 -1.46 5.42
CA LEU A 102 7.02 -0.61 6.28
C LEU A 102 8.00 0.28 5.50
N THR A 103 8.46 -0.19 4.34
CA THR A 103 9.41 0.55 3.49
C THR A 103 8.72 1.56 2.58
N MET A 104 7.58 1.20 2.00
CA MET A 104 6.85 2.03 1.03
C MET A 104 6.06 3.14 1.71
N LEU A 105 5.47 2.86 2.87
CA LEU A 105 4.61 3.77 3.62
C LEU A 105 5.01 3.74 5.11
N PRO A 106 6.23 4.21 5.43
CA PRO A 106 6.80 4.14 6.78
C PRO A 106 6.08 5.01 7.79
N GLN A 107 5.29 5.98 7.33
CA GLN A 107 4.55 6.90 8.20
C GLN A 107 3.30 6.28 8.82
N TYR A 108 2.96 5.03 8.50
CA TYR A 108 1.78 4.35 9.02
C TYR A 108 2.14 3.12 9.84
N GLU A 109 1.29 2.81 10.81
CA GLU A 109 1.32 1.51 11.50
C GLU A 109 0.80 0.40 10.60
N TRP A 110 1.44 -0.76 10.66
CA TRP A 110 1.09 -1.93 9.86
C TRP A 110 0.89 -3.15 10.76
N THR A 111 -0.34 -3.69 10.78
CA THR A 111 -0.67 -4.87 11.59
C THR A 111 -0.93 -6.07 10.71
N LEU A 112 -0.05 -7.06 10.78
CA LEU A 112 -0.17 -8.32 10.02
C LEU A 112 -1.18 -9.26 10.70
N SER A 113 -2.10 -9.82 9.92
CA SER A 113 -3.03 -10.84 10.39
C SER A 113 -2.40 -12.23 10.47
N ASN A 114 -3.13 -13.18 11.07
CA ASN A 114 -2.87 -14.60 10.83
C ASN A 114 -2.99 -14.95 9.34
N THR A 115 -2.41 -16.10 8.96
CA THR A 115 -2.55 -16.65 7.61
C THR A 115 -3.62 -17.73 7.60
N PHE A 116 -4.68 -17.51 6.80
CA PHE A 116 -5.84 -18.38 6.72
C PHE A 116 -5.71 -19.28 5.48
N ASN A 117 -5.88 -20.60 5.64
CA ASN A 117 -5.57 -21.60 4.60
C ASN A 117 -6.79 -22.42 4.16
N THR A 118 -7.87 -22.40 4.93
CA THR A 118 -9.12 -23.11 4.57
C THR A 118 -10.22 -22.13 4.20
N ARG A 119 -11.20 -22.60 3.39
CA ARG A 119 -12.34 -21.77 3.00
C ARG A 119 -13.13 -21.25 4.22
N SER A 120 -13.30 -22.09 5.24
CA SER A 120 -14.00 -21.74 6.48
C SER A 120 -13.26 -20.64 7.27
N GLU A 121 -11.94 -20.79 7.43
CA GLU A 121 -11.10 -19.78 8.07
C GLU A 121 -11.16 -18.43 7.33
N ILE A 122 -11.07 -18.47 6.00
CA ILE A 122 -11.12 -17.26 5.16
C ILE A 122 -12.49 -16.58 5.27
N LEU A 123 -13.59 -17.33 5.23
CA LEU A 123 -14.95 -16.80 5.42
C LEU A 123 -15.13 -16.16 6.80
N SER A 124 -14.65 -16.83 7.85
CA SER A 124 -14.69 -16.32 9.22
C SER A 124 -13.91 -15.01 9.34
N TYR A 125 -12.71 -14.95 8.75
CA TYR A 125 -11.89 -13.75 8.80
C TYR A 125 -12.47 -12.59 7.96
N ILE A 126 -13.06 -12.86 6.79
CA ILE A 126 -13.76 -11.84 6.02
C ILE A 126 -14.93 -11.27 6.82
N SER A 127 -15.63 -12.11 7.59
CA SER A 127 -16.68 -11.64 8.50
C SER A 127 -16.14 -10.70 9.57
N SER A 128 -14.93 -10.92 10.11
CA SER A 128 -14.31 -9.96 11.03
C SER A 128 -13.90 -8.64 10.36
N LEU A 129 -13.44 -8.69 9.09
CA LEU A 129 -13.17 -7.47 8.31
C LEU A 129 -14.46 -6.66 8.05
N ILE A 130 -15.59 -7.32 7.77
CA ILE A 130 -16.91 -6.67 7.62
C ILE A 130 -17.34 -6.00 8.93
N ASN A 131 -17.02 -6.61 10.08
CA ASN A 131 -17.34 -6.07 11.41
C ASN A 131 -16.35 -5.00 11.90
N SER A 132 -15.29 -4.71 11.14
CA SER A 132 -14.35 -3.64 11.48
C SER A 132 -14.96 -2.26 11.22
N PRO A 133 -14.42 -1.19 11.85
CA PRO A 133 -14.93 0.17 11.66
C PRO A 133 -14.90 0.64 10.20
N PRO A 134 -15.92 1.38 9.72
CA PRO A 134 -15.81 2.16 8.49
C PRO A 134 -14.58 3.08 8.53
N GLY A 135 -13.80 3.06 7.45
CA GLY A 135 -12.51 3.74 7.37
C GLY A 135 -11.30 2.80 7.50
N SER A 136 -11.48 1.56 7.95
CA SER A 136 -10.39 0.57 7.96
C SER A 136 -9.96 0.19 6.55
N ILE A 137 -8.66 0.02 6.36
CA ILE A 137 -8.00 -0.25 5.08
C ILE A 137 -6.98 -1.36 5.26
N TRP A 138 -6.92 -2.29 4.31
CA TRP A 138 -5.95 -3.38 4.33
C TRP A 138 -5.28 -3.57 2.98
N LEU A 139 -4.03 -4.04 3.05
CA LEU A 139 -3.37 -4.75 1.98
C LEU A 139 -3.73 -6.23 2.10
N GLY A 140 -4.50 -6.76 1.17
CA GLY A 140 -4.79 -8.19 1.06
C GLY A 140 -3.70 -8.93 0.29
N ILE A 141 -3.24 -10.06 0.83
CA ILE A 141 -2.25 -10.97 0.23
C ILE A 141 -2.94 -12.30 -0.04
N LEU A 142 -2.93 -12.70 -1.31
CA LEU A 142 -3.68 -13.82 -1.83
C LEU A 142 -2.75 -14.87 -2.40
N ARG A 143 -3.06 -16.15 -2.18
CA ARG A 143 -2.51 -17.25 -2.96
C ARG A 143 -3.62 -17.92 -3.75
N TRP A 144 -3.54 -17.79 -5.06
CA TRP A 144 -4.45 -18.45 -5.98
C TRP A 144 -3.88 -19.79 -6.44
N ARG A 145 -4.78 -20.73 -6.65
CA ARG A 145 -4.52 -21.95 -7.42
C ARG A 145 -5.21 -21.81 -8.78
N LEU A 146 -4.42 -21.96 -9.84
CA LEU A 146 -4.87 -21.99 -11.22
C LEU A 146 -5.48 -23.36 -11.58
N PRO A 147 -6.23 -23.48 -12.71
CA PRO A 147 -6.83 -24.74 -13.13
C PRO A 147 -5.83 -25.86 -13.40
N ASP A 148 -4.61 -25.50 -13.81
CA ASP A 148 -3.49 -26.43 -14.03
C ASP A 148 -2.80 -26.89 -12.73
N GLY A 149 -3.25 -26.37 -11.58
CA GLY A 149 -2.69 -26.67 -10.26
C GLY A 149 -1.55 -25.75 -9.82
N THR A 150 -1.08 -24.85 -10.68
CA THR A 150 -0.02 -23.89 -10.36
C THR A 150 -0.50 -22.86 -9.32
N PHE A 151 0.41 -22.40 -8.46
CA PHE A 151 0.11 -21.37 -7.46
C PHE A 151 0.70 -20.02 -7.84
N ILE A 152 -0.09 -18.96 -7.67
CA ILE A 152 0.31 -17.57 -7.94
C ILE A 152 -0.03 -16.68 -6.75
N GLY A 153 0.89 -15.79 -6.39
CA GLY A 153 0.65 -14.73 -5.41
C GLY A 153 -0.04 -13.52 -6.05
N HIS A 154 -0.93 -12.86 -5.31
CA HIS A 154 -1.58 -11.63 -5.75
C HIS A 154 -1.84 -10.70 -4.55
N SER A 155 -2.02 -9.41 -4.81
CA SER A 155 -2.37 -8.44 -3.78
C SER A 155 -3.41 -7.45 -4.23
N VAL A 156 -4.25 -7.00 -3.29
CA VAL A 156 -5.35 -6.06 -3.54
C VAL A 156 -5.51 -5.13 -2.34
N PRO A 157 -5.90 -3.85 -2.53
CA PRO A 157 -6.44 -3.06 -1.44
C PRO A 157 -7.85 -3.54 -1.08
N ILE A 158 -8.16 -3.51 0.20
CA ILE A 158 -9.49 -3.78 0.76
C ILE A 158 -9.89 -2.59 1.61
N LEU A 159 -11.08 -2.06 1.40
CA LEU A 159 -11.62 -0.91 2.16
C LEU A 159 -12.89 -1.33 2.88
N ARG A 160 -13.02 -0.92 4.14
CA ARG A 160 -14.30 -0.95 4.86
C ARG A 160 -14.97 0.42 4.74
N ILE A 161 -16.05 0.51 3.99
CA ILE A 161 -16.93 1.69 3.92
C ILE A 161 -18.26 1.37 4.56
N SER A 162 -19.10 2.34 4.94
CA SER A 162 -20.32 2.07 5.73
C SER A 162 -21.22 0.97 5.16
N GLN A 163 -21.32 0.84 3.84
CA GLN A 163 -22.14 -0.17 3.14
C GLN A 163 -21.53 -1.59 3.12
N GLY A 164 -20.24 -1.77 3.43
CA GLY A 164 -19.58 -3.08 3.44
C GLY A 164 -18.10 -3.01 3.07
N LEU A 165 -17.54 -4.16 2.71
CA LEU A 165 -16.17 -4.26 2.18
C LEU A 165 -16.15 -4.01 0.67
N VAL A 166 -15.09 -3.35 0.22
CA VAL A 166 -14.76 -3.14 -1.19
C VAL A 166 -13.40 -3.76 -1.44
N VAL A 167 -13.32 -4.69 -2.40
CA VAL A 167 -12.07 -5.28 -2.87
C VAL A 167 -11.69 -4.60 -4.17
N ILE A 168 -10.54 -3.93 -4.23
CA ILE A 168 -10.12 -3.17 -5.41
C ILE A 168 -9.22 -4.06 -6.27
N PRO A 169 -9.61 -4.41 -7.52
CA PRO A 169 -8.76 -5.24 -8.36
C PRO A 169 -7.46 -4.52 -8.76
N THR A 170 -6.33 -5.23 -8.73
CA THR A 170 -5.05 -4.79 -9.29
C THR A 170 -4.67 -5.65 -10.49
N ASN A 171 -3.56 -5.37 -11.18
CA ASN A 171 -3.06 -6.09 -12.36
C ASN A 171 -4.19 -6.52 -13.32
N VAL A 172 -4.96 -5.54 -13.75
CA VAL A 172 -6.16 -5.74 -14.54
C VAL A 172 -5.77 -5.85 -16.02
N SER A 173 -6.26 -6.90 -16.67
CA SER A 173 -6.06 -7.12 -18.11
C SER A 173 -6.55 -5.92 -18.92
N SER A 174 -5.86 -5.62 -20.02
CA SER A 174 -6.28 -4.60 -21.00
C SER A 174 -7.67 -4.85 -21.60
N SER A 175 -8.15 -6.10 -21.56
CA SER A 175 -9.49 -6.48 -22.02
C SER A 175 -10.62 -6.20 -21.02
N ARG A 176 -10.31 -5.91 -19.74
CA ARG A 176 -11.34 -5.62 -18.74
C ARG A 176 -11.77 -4.16 -18.85
N THR A 177 -13.04 -3.93 -19.13
CA THR A 177 -13.62 -2.57 -19.26
C THR A 177 -13.73 -1.86 -17.91
N LEU A 178 -13.85 -0.53 -17.95
CA LEU A 178 -14.14 0.29 -16.76
C LEU A 178 -15.44 -0.15 -16.08
N GLU A 179 -16.46 -0.53 -16.86
CA GLU A 179 -17.73 -0.98 -16.29
C GLU A 179 -17.58 -2.31 -15.54
N ASN A 180 -16.88 -3.28 -16.12
CA ASN A 180 -16.58 -4.54 -15.42
C ASN A 180 -15.69 -4.34 -14.19
N PHE A 181 -14.86 -3.30 -14.18
CA PHE A 181 -14.07 -2.92 -13.00
C PHE A 181 -14.96 -2.30 -11.92
N ARG A 182 -15.84 -1.37 -12.30
CA ARG A 182 -16.82 -0.72 -11.42
C ARG A 182 -17.68 -1.73 -10.66
N GLN A 183 -18.13 -2.79 -11.33
CA GLN A 183 -18.95 -3.83 -10.68
C GLN A 183 -18.22 -4.53 -9.51
N SER A 184 -16.89 -4.70 -9.59
CA SER A 184 -16.11 -5.25 -8.47
C SER A 184 -15.92 -4.26 -7.31
N LEU A 185 -16.22 -2.98 -7.52
CA LEU A 185 -16.11 -1.95 -6.49
C LEU A 185 -17.41 -1.75 -5.70
N ILE A 186 -18.45 -2.54 -6.01
CA ILE A 186 -19.70 -2.52 -5.25
C ILE A 186 -19.44 -3.07 -3.84
N PRO A 187 -19.72 -2.29 -2.78
CA PRO A 187 -19.51 -2.75 -1.42
C PRO A 187 -20.42 -3.93 -1.10
N SER A 188 -19.91 -4.89 -0.32
CA SER A 188 -20.68 -6.05 0.12
C SER A 188 -20.46 -6.36 1.60
N ALA A 189 -21.54 -6.70 2.29
CA ALA A 189 -21.53 -7.29 3.62
C ALA A 189 -21.75 -8.82 3.60
N ASP A 190 -21.86 -9.42 2.42
CA ASP A 190 -21.89 -10.88 2.24
C ASP A 190 -20.45 -11.42 2.07
N PRO A 191 -19.95 -12.24 3.01
CA PRO A 191 -18.63 -12.86 2.91
C PRO A 191 -18.41 -13.67 1.63
N ASN A 192 -19.46 -14.32 1.09
CA ASN A 192 -19.32 -15.13 -0.13
C ASN A 192 -19.06 -14.25 -1.34
N HIS A 193 -19.83 -13.16 -1.49
CA HIS A 193 -19.59 -12.18 -2.53
C HIS A 193 -18.20 -11.52 -2.42
N ILE A 194 -17.70 -11.27 -1.20
CA ILE A 194 -16.32 -10.77 -1.02
C ILE A 194 -15.29 -11.79 -1.51
N ILE A 195 -15.46 -13.08 -1.19
CA ILE A 195 -14.54 -14.08 -1.73
C ILE A 195 -14.64 -14.16 -3.25
N THR A 196 -15.83 -14.05 -3.85
CA THR A 196 -15.96 -14.00 -5.32
C THR A 196 -15.21 -12.82 -5.93
N ASN A 197 -15.05 -11.69 -5.22
CA ASN A 197 -14.23 -10.57 -5.68
C ASN A 197 -12.73 -10.75 -5.44
N LEU A 198 -12.34 -11.53 -4.41
CA LEU A 198 -10.95 -11.94 -4.17
C LEU A 198 -10.50 -13.06 -5.12
N GLU A 199 -11.44 -13.88 -5.56
CA GLU A 199 -11.29 -14.87 -6.62
C GLU A 199 -11.49 -14.18 -7.98
N ARG A 200 -10.81 -14.68 -9.02
CA ARG A 200 -11.06 -14.30 -10.42
C ARG A 200 -11.71 -15.48 -11.13
N PRO A 201 -12.27 -15.30 -12.33
CA PRO A 201 -12.73 -16.43 -13.12
C PRO A 201 -11.63 -17.50 -13.23
N ASN A 202 -11.99 -18.75 -12.94
CA ASN A 202 -11.11 -19.93 -13.01
C ASN A 202 -9.90 -19.92 -12.06
N VAL A 203 -9.93 -19.18 -10.94
CA VAL A 203 -8.90 -19.32 -9.89
C VAL A 203 -9.55 -19.51 -8.53
N THR A 204 -8.91 -20.31 -7.68
CA THR A 204 -9.39 -20.59 -6.32
C THR A 204 -8.48 -19.92 -5.30
N LEU A 205 -9.06 -19.22 -4.32
CA LEU A 205 -8.32 -18.66 -3.20
C LEU A 205 -7.98 -19.77 -2.21
N THR A 206 -6.68 -20.04 -2.05
CA THR A 206 -6.16 -21.11 -1.18
C THR A 206 -5.46 -20.60 0.07
N ARG A 207 -5.12 -19.31 0.10
CA ARG A 207 -4.54 -18.64 1.26
C ARG A 207 -4.89 -17.17 1.24
N PHE A 208 -5.22 -16.63 2.40
CA PHE A 208 -5.51 -15.22 2.59
C PHE A 208 -4.82 -14.71 3.85
N THR A 209 -4.16 -13.57 3.74
CA THR A 209 -3.57 -12.80 4.83
C THR A 209 -3.84 -11.33 4.54
N THR A 210 -4.00 -10.49 5.55
CA THR A 210 -4.02 -9.05 5.35
C THR A 210 -2.99 -8.35 6.20
N ILE A 211 -2.62 -7.14 5.79
CA ILE A 211 -1.87 -6.19 6.59
C ILE A 211 -2.73 -4.94 6.71
N GLU A 212 -3.22 -4.67 7.91
CA GLU A 212 -4.01 -3.48 8.20
C GLU A 212 -3.13 -2.25 8.15
N LEU A 213 -3.59 -1.24 7.41
CA LEU A 213 -3.01 0.09 7.38
C LEU A 213 -3.68 0.90 8.49
N GLY A 214 -2.97 1.02 9.62
CA GLY A 214 -3.42 1.73 10.81
C GLY A 214 -3.30 3.24 10.69
N GLY A 215 -3.30 3.91 11.85
CA GLY A 215 -3.08 5.35 11.93
C GLY A 215 -1.65 5.75 11.54
N LEU A 216 -1.41 7.06 11.54
CA LEU A 216 -0.04 7.58 11.42
C LEU A 216 0.81 7.04 12.57
N TYR A 217 1.97 6.49 12.23
CA TYR A 217 2.97 6.09 13.20
C TYR A 217 3.42 7.32 13.98
N GLN A 218 3.04 7.41 15.25
CA GLN A 218 3.60 8.42 16.14
C GLN A 218 5.01 7.97 16.50
N ASN A 219 6.00 8.75 16.08
CA ASN A 219 7.37 8.46 16.45
C ASN A 219 7.46 8.58 17.97
N THR A 220 7.99 7.58 18.66
CA THR A 220 8.26 7.69 20.10
C THR A 220 9.24 8.84 20.40
N PHE A 221 9.97 9.38 19.44
CA PHE A 221 10.72 10.63 19.63
C PHE A 221 9.87 11.90 19.54
N ASP A 222 8.62 11.85 19.07
CA ASP A 222 7.74 13.03 19.02
C ASP A 222 7.43 13.57 20.43
N PHE A 223 7.39 12.72 21.47
CA PHE A 223 7.25 13.17 22.86
C PHE A 223 8.55 13.72 23.46
N LEU A 224 9.71 13.41 22.86
CA LEU A 224 11.02 13.92 23.29
C LEU A 224 11.31 15.31 22.71
N ILE A 225 10.52 15.78 21.74
CA ILE A 225 10.71 17.08 21.10
C ILE A 225 9.69 18.06 21.66
N SER A 226 10.15 18.87 22.60
CA SER A 226 9.41 20.02 23.08
C SER A 226 9.59 21.19 22.12
N ASN A 227 8.52 21.59 21.44
CA ASN A 227 8.47 22.80 20.62
C ASN A 227 8.15 24.05 21.45
N ASN A 228 8.52 24.07 22.74
CA ASN A 228 8.27 25.22 23.60
C ASN A 228 9.20 26.38 23.23
N ASN A 229 8.63 27.46 22.71
CA ASN A 229 9.31 28.70 22.32
C ASN A 229 10.23 28.64 21.08
N CYS A 230 9.86 27.85 20.06
CA CYS A 230 10.51 27.87 18.74
C CYS A 230 9.90 28.93 17.79
N THR A 231 9.50 30.10 18.30
CA THR A 231 8.85 31.18 17.52
C THR A 231 9.76 31.79 16.46
N GLY A 232 11.07 31.54 16.58
CA GLY A 232 12.08 32.12 15.72
C GLY A 232 12.29 33.61 15.95
N GLU A 233 11.77 34.21 17.03
CA GLU A 233 11.83 35.67 17.22
C GLU A 233 13.27 36.19 17.54
N GLY A 234 13.92 36.87 16.58
CA GLY A 234 15.26 37.49 16.71
C GLY A 234 15.80 38.09 15.39
N GLY A 235 16.86 38.93 15.41
CA GLY A 235 17.35 39.67 14.23
C GLY A 235 18.15 38.86 13.20
N ASP A 236 18.74 37.72 13.59
CA ASP A 236 19.63 36.89 12.76
C ASP A 236 19.04 35.49 12.51
N ARG A 237 17.84 35.40 11.92
CA ARG A 237 17.13 34.12 11.72
C ARG A 237 17.67 33.34 10.51
N ARG A 238 17.99 32.05 10.72
CA ARG A 238 18.00 31.02 9.68
C ARG A 238 17.06 29.89 10.13
N GLY A 239 15.94 29.73 9.43
CA GLY A 239 14.94 28.71 9.71
C GLY A 239 13.92 28.64 8.56
N THR A 240 13.25 27.50 8.42
CA THR A 240 12.32 27.24 7.31
C THR A 240 10.90 27.76 7.57
N GLY A 241 10.61 28.28 8.77
CA GLY A 241 9.28 28.76 9.17
C GLY A 241 8.28 27.65 9.52
N ASN A 242 8.69 26.39 9.43
CA ASN A 242 7.85 25.23 9.75
C ASN A 242 8.12 24.74 11.18
N TYR A 243 7.09 24.14 11.80
CA TYR A 243 7.26 23.49 13.09
C TYR A 243 8.20 22.27 12.98
N PRO A 244 9.22 22.16 13.84
CA PRO A 244 10.07 20.97 13.91
C PRO A 244 9.24 19.74 14.27
N SER A 245 9.41 18.66 13.49
CA SER A 245 8.94 17.32 13.80
C SER A 245 10.12 16.43 14.20
N SER A 246 9.88 15.26 14.80
CA SER A 246 10.97 14.28 15.03
C SER A 246 11.70 13.87 13.77
N THR A 247 10.99 13.87 12.64
CA THR A 247 11.55 13.60 11.33
C THR A 247 12.48 14.72 10.82
N SER A 248 12.45 15.92 11.41
CA SER A 248 13.35 17.04 11.09
C SER A 248 14.67 17.01 11.87
N VAL A 249 14.76 16.20 12.92
CA VAL A 249 15.99 16.04 13.72
C VAL A 249 17.04 15.32 12.88
N ASN A 250 18.24 15.91 12.78
CA ASN A 250 19.36 15.43 11.97
C ASN A 250 19.18 15.47 10.44
N GLN A 251 18.19 16.19 9.91
CA GLN A 251 18.14 16.50 8.48
C GLN A 251 19.06 17.69 8.16
N CYS A 252 20.30 17.39 7.81
CA CYS A 252 21.26 18.40 7.34
C CYS A 252 21.13 18.57 5.82
N SER A 253 20.91 19.80 5.37
CA SER A 253 20.91 20.15 3.94
C SER A 253 22.34 20.26 3.43
N GLY A 254 22.84 19.25 2.71
CA GLY A 254 24.17 19.31 2.07
C GLY A 254 25.33 19.55 3.06
N ASP A 255 26.47 20.02 2.54
CA ASP A 255 27.84 20.09 3.13
C ASP A 255 28.02 20.67 4.57
N ALA A 256 26.97 20.95 5.32
CA ALA A 256 27.05 21.25 6.75
C ALA A 256 27.05 19.96 7.59
N ARG A 257 28.09 19.79 8.42
CA ARG A 257 28.18 18.67 9.37
C ARG A 257 27.08 18.80 10.43
N CYS A 258 26.24 17.78 10.57
CA CYS A 258 25.42 17.62 11.76
C CYS A 258 26.37 17.47 12.96
N ALA A 259 26.24 18.32 13.98
CA ALA A 259 27.00 18.15 15.21
C ALA A 259 26.48 16.90 15.94
N LEU A 260 27.36 15.93 16.19
CA LEU A 260 27.06 14.82 17.08
C LEU A 260 26.90 15.35 18.51
N PRO A 261 25.92 14.85 19.30
CA PRO A 261 26.00 15.02 20.74
C PRO A 261 27.22 14.25 21.24
N LEU A 262 28.19 14.99 21.81
CA LEU A 262 29.22 14.39 22.63
C LEU A 262 28.56 14.01 23.96
N TRP A 263 28.74 12.75 24.36
CA TRP A 263 28.33 12.22 25.66
C TRP A 263 29.17 12.84 26.77
#